data_AF-A0AAN8UJU7-F1
#
_entry.id   AF-A0AAN8UJU7-F1
#
_cell.length_a   1.000
_cell.length_b   1.000
_cell.length_c   1.000
_cell.angle_alpha   90.00
_cell.angle_beta   90.00
_cell.angle_gamma   90.00
#
_symmetry.space_group_name_H-M   'P 1'
#
loop_
_entity.id
_entity.type
_entity.pdbx_description
1 polymer ?
#
loop_
_entity_poly.entity_id
_entity_poly.type
_entity_poly.pdbx_seq_one_letter_code
_entity_poly.pdbx_strand_id
1 'polypeptide(L)'
;MGDPGQAILLWLLTAACIKTGRPQMAKRAIDLVEQRLSKDGWPEYYDGRTGRYVGKQARKYQTWSIAGYLVAKMMIENPANLTMVSLEEDKKITKPRLTRSASWNC
;
A
#
# COMPACT_ATOMS: atom_id res chain seq x y z
N MET A 1 12.31 7.21 -17.34
CA MET A 1 12.54 6.67 -15.98
C MET A 1 11.18 6.27 -15.46
N GLY A 2 10.89 4.96 -15.31
CA GLY A 2 9.58 4.53 -14.78
C GLY A 2 9.58 4.66 -13.27
N ASP A 3 8.44 4.98 -12.66
CA ASP A 3 8.32 5.08 -11.21
C ASP A 3 8.74 3.77 -10.54
N PRO A 4 9.59 3.81 -9.51
CA PRO A 4 10.07 2.59 -8.85
C PRO A 4 8.93 1.88 -8.12
N GLY A 5 8.76 0.58 -8.38
CA GLY A 5 7.85 -0.27 -7.64
C GLY A 5 8.41 -0.53 -6.24
N GLN A 6 7.84 0.11 -5.22
CA GLN A 6 8.30 -0.05 -3.84
C GLN A 6 7.54 -1.17 -3.12
N ALA A 7 8.26 -2.13 -2.53
CA ALA A 7 7.67 -3.23 -1.78
C ALA A 7 6.89 -2.74 -0.53
N ILE A 8 7.28 -1.59 0.04
CA ILE A 8 6.59 -0.99 1.18
C ILE A 8 5.13 -0.63 0.88
N LEU A 9 4.76 -0.35 -0.38
CA LEU A 9 3.39 0.03 -0.71
C LEU A 9 2.39 -1.13 -0.61
N LEU A 10 2.88 -2.38 -0.49
CA LEU A 10 2.05 -3.58 -0.38
C LEU A 10 1.11 -3.54 0.83
N TRP A 11 1.57 -3.08 2.00
CA TRP A 11 0.72 -3.05 3.19
C TRP A 11 -0.35 -1.95 3.10
N LEU A 12 -0.02 -0.80 2.50
CA LEU A 12 -1.01 0.26 2.25
C LEU A 12 -2.09 -0.21 1.27
N LEU A 13 -1.70 -0.86 0.18
CA LEU A 13 -2.63 -1.50 -0.74
C LEU A 13 -3.51 -2.51 0.00
N THR A 14 -2.91 -3.35 0.84
CA THR A 14 -3.63 -4.35 1.62
C THR A 14 -4.66 -3.73 2.56
N ALA A 15 -4.27 -2.69 3.31
CA ALA A 15 -5.16 -1.97 4.21
C ALA A 15 -6.34 -1.34 3.44
N ALA A 16 -6.07 -0.67 2.31
CA ALA A 16 -7.10 -0.08 1.47
C ALA A 16 -8.04 -1.13 0.87
N CYS A 17 -7.51 -2.26 0.41
CA CYS A 17 -8.30 -3.38 -0.11
C CYS A 17 -9.22 -3.98 0.96
N ILE A 18 -8.74 -4.17 2.19
CA ILE A 18 -9.58 -4.68 3.28
C ILE A 18 -10.66 -3.65 3.63
N LYS A 19 -10.28 -2.37 3.80
CA LYS A 19 -11.21 -1.28 4.12
C LYS A 19 -12.32 -1.11 3.09
N THR A 20 -12.00 -1.31 1.81
CA THR A 20 -12.97 -1.17 0.70
C THR A 20 -13.71 -2.47 0.38
N GLY A 21 -13.54 -3.54 1.17
CA GLY A 21 -14.21 -4.82 0.96
C GLY A 21 -13.71 -5.59 -0.27
N ARG A 22 -12.47 -5.39 -0.69
CA ARG A 22 -11.81 -6.04 -1.85
C ARG A 22 -10.56 -6.86 -1.47
N PRO A 23 -10.62 -7.77 -0.49
CA PRO A 23 -9.44 -8.51 0.00
C PRO A 23 -8.79 -9.41 -1.06
N GLN A 24 -9.52 -9.84 -2.09
CA GLN A 24 -9.00 -10.64 -3.20
C GLN A 24 -7.89 -9.94 -3.99
N MET A 25 -7.96 -8.61 -4.11
CA MET A 25 -6.92 -7.82 -4.79
C MET A 25 -5.62 -7.82 -3.98
N ALA A 26 -5.72 -7.67 -2.67
CA ALA A 26 -4.57 -7.74 -1.76
C ALA A 26 -3.93 -9.13 -1.76
N LYS A 27 -4.74 -10.20 -1.70
CA LYS A 27 -4.24 -11.59 -1.80
C LYS A 27 -3.43 -11.80 -3.08
N ARG A 28 -3.99 -11.40 -4.24
CA ARG A 28 -3.30 -11.49 -5.52
C ARG A 28 -1.98 -10.70 -5.54
N ALA A 29 -1.95 -9.51 -4.93
CA ALA A 29 -0.74 -8.71 -4.87
C ALA A 29 0.34 -9.38 -4.00
N ILE A 30 -0.05 -9.95 -2.85
CA ILE A 30 0.85 -10.72 -1.98
C ILE A 30 1.41 -11.94 -2.71
N ASP A 31 0.56 -12.73 -3.39
CA ASP A 31 0.99 -13.92 -4.14
C ASP A 31 2.05 -13.56 -5.19
N LEU A 32 1.89 -12.45 -5.91
CA LEU A 32 2.86 -11.97 -6.90
C LEU A 32 4.19 -11.56 -6.28
N VAL A 33 4.15 -10.94 -5.09
CA VAL A 33 5.36 -10.51 -4.38
C VAL A 33 6.09 -11.73 -3.79
N GLU A 34 5.38 -12.69 -3.21
CA GLU A 34 5.95 -13.92 -2.63
C GLU A 34 6.75 -14.75 -3.65
N GLN A 35 6.39 -14.70 -4.93
CA GLN A 35 7.10 -15.43 -6.00
C GLN A 35 8.58 -15.04 -6.14
N ARG A 36 8.94 -13.81 -5.77
CA ARG A 36 10.25 -13.22 -6.06
C ARG A 36 10.93 -12.47 -4.92
N LEU A 37 10.19 -11.89 -3.97
CA LEU A 37 10.74 -10.95 -2.99
C LEU A 37 11.87 -11.56 -2.15
N SER A 38 11.70 -12.81 -1.71
CA SER A 38 12.73 -13.56 -0.98
C SER A 38 13.92 -13.93 -1.86
N LYS A 39 13.68 -14.37 -3.10
CA LYS A 39 14.70 -14.75 -4.08
C LYS A 39 15.58 -13.56 -4.48
N ASP A 40 14.98 -12.38 -4.58
CA ASP A 40 15.66 -11.13 -4.92
C ASP A 40 16.41 -10.51 -3.72
N GLY A 41 16.31 -11.12 -2.53
CA GLY A 41 16.98 -10.66 -1.32
C GLY A 41 16.35 -9.41 -0.72
N TRP A 42 15.02 -9.30 -0.73
CA TRP A 42 14.25 -8.21 -0.13
C TRP A 42 14.74 -6.80 -0.55
N PRO A 43 14.69 -6.49 -1.86
CA PRO A 43 15.18 -5.21 -2.37
C PRO A 43 14.35 -4.02 -1.87
N GLU A 44 14.98 -2.86 -1.81
CA GLU A 44 14.35 -1.59 -1.47
C GLU A 44 13.27 -1.17 -2.48
N TYR A 45 13.53 -1.37 -3.77
CA TYR A 45 12.60 -1.06 -4.85
C TYR A 45 12.92 -1.86 -6.13
N TYR A 46 11.96 -1.88 -7.05
CA TYR A 46 12.06 -2.48 -8.38
C TYR A 46 11.97 -1.40 -9.47
N ASP A 47 12.77 -1.55 -10.53
CA ASP A 47 12.79 -0.66 -11.69
C ASP A 47 11.96 -1.20 -12.87
N GLY A 48 11.59 -0.26 -13.74
CA GLY A 48 10.85 -0.50 -14.98
C GLY A 48 9.35 -0.36 -14.81
N ARG A 49 8.63 -0.12 -15.92
CA ARG A 49 7.18 0.17 -15.93
C ARG A 49 6.32 -0.88 -15.24
N THR A 50 6.80 -2.11 -15.16
CA THR A 50 6.14 -3.26 -14.53
C THR A 50 6.90 -3.81 -13.32
N GLY A 51 7.93 -3.11 -12.84
CA GLY A 51 8.74 -3.55 -11.69
C GLY A 51 9.50 -4.87 -11.91
N ARG A 52 9.86 -5.22 -13.16
CA ARG A 52 10.50 -6.50 -13.46
C ARG A 52 11.95 -6.58 -13.00
N TYR A 53 12.67 -5.46 -12.95
CA TYR A 53 14.09 -5.45 -12.61
C TYR A 53 14.28 -5.05 -11.16
N VAL A 54 15.21 -5.69 -10.43
CA VAL A 54 15.65 -5.16 -9.12
C VAL A 54 16.23 -3.77 -9.37
N GLY A 55 15.89 -2.81 -8.50
CA GLY A 55 16.31 -1.42 -8.67
C GLY A 55 17.82 -1.29 -8.82
N LYS A 56 18.27 -0.43 -9.73
CA LYS A 56 19.69 -0.28 -10.08
C LYS A 56 20.59 0.03 -8.87
N GLN A 57 20.06 0.72 -7.88
CA GLN A 57 20.72 1.05 -6.61
C GLN A 57 19.94 0.52 -5.39
N ALA A 58 19.06 -0.45 -5.59
CA ALA A 58 18.27 -1.00 -4.51
C ALA A 58 19.16 -1.75 -3.51
N ARG A 59 19.06 -1.37 -2.24
CA ARG A 59 19.68 -2.12 -1.14
C ARG A 59 18.93 -3.43 -0.92
N LYS A 60 19.66 -4.50 -0.60
CA LYS A 60 19.09 -5.80 -0.19
C LYS A 60 18.78 -5.80 1.30
N TYR A 61 17.87 -6.70 1.71
CA TYR A 61 17.46 -6.90 3.10
C TYR A 61 16.94 -5.62 3.75
N GLN A 62 16.23 -4.83 2.96
CA GLN A 62 15.77 -3.54 3.42
C GLN A 62 14.59 -3.71 4.39
N THR A 63 14.75 -3.17 5.60
CA THR A 63 13.85 -3.41 6.74
C THR A 63 12.39 -3.13 6.42
N TRP A 64 12.09 -2.02 5.76
CA TRP A 64 10.71 -1.64 5.43
C TRP A 64 10.05 -2.52 4.36
N SER A 65 10.83 -3.22 3.54
CA SER A 65 10.33 -4.13 2.50
C SER A 65 9.89 -5.43 3.18
N ILE A 66 10.69 -5.90 4.14
CA ILE A 66 10.38 -7.05 4.99
C ILE A 66 9.17 -6.73 5.87
N ALA A 67 9.22 -5.62 6.61
CA ALA A 67 8.15 -5.21 7.51
C ALA A 67 6.83 -4.97 6.78
N GLY A 68 6.85 -4.29 5.63
CA GLY A 68 5.66 -4.06 4.82
C GLY A 68 5.01 -5.36 4.35
N TYR A 69 5.80 -6.34 3.93
CA TYR A 69 5.29 -7.66 3.58
C TYR A 69 4.65 -8.39 4.78
N LEU A 70 5.31 -8.42 5.94
CA LEU A 70 4.80 -9.07 7.15
C LEU A 70 3.49 -8.42 7.62
N VAL A 71 3.43 -7.09 7.65
CA VAL A 71 2.24 -6.34 8.03
C VAL A 71 1.08 -6.63 7.07
N ALA A 72 1.34 -6.73 5.76
CA ALA A 72 0.32 -7.11 4.78
C ALA A 72 -0.24 -8.53 5.06
N LYS A 73 0.62 -9.51 5.34
CA LYS A 73 0.21 -10.88 5.70
C LYS A 73 -0.67 -10.90 6.95
N MET A 74 -0.22 -10.22 8.01
CA MET A 74 -0.94 -10.15 9.29
C MET A 74 -2.31 -9.48 9.14
N MET A 75 -2.44 -8.48 8.27
CA MET A 75 -3.74 -7.86 7.99
C MET A 75 -4.70 -8.78 7.24
N ILE A 76 -4.20 -9.61 6.33
CA ILE A 76 -5.03 -10.60 5.62
C ILE A 76 -5.45 -11.75 6.53
N GLU A 77 -4.55 -12.20 7.41
CA GLU A 77 -4.82 -13.25 8.38
C GLU A 77 -5.81 -12.81 9.45
N ASN A 78 -5.69 -11.56 9.93
CA ASN A 78 -6.62 -10.98 10.90
C ASN A 78 -7.04 -9.56 10.49
N PRO A 79 -8.19 -9.40 9.82
CA PRO A 79 -8.72 -8.10 9.42
C PRO A 79 -8.96 -7.12 10.56
N ALA A 80 -9.09 -7.58 11.81
CA ALA A 80 -9.20 -6.69 12.97
C ALA A 80 -7.96 -5.81 13.15
N ASN A 81 -6.80 -6.21 12.62
CA ASN A 81 -5.58 -5.40 12.63
C ASN A 81 -5.71 -4.09 11.83
N LEU A 82 -6.70 -3.98 10.93
CA LEU A 82 -6.94 -2.77 10.16
C LEU A 82 -7.32 -1.56 11.05
N THR A 83 -7.96 -1.79 12.20
CA THR A 83 -8.40 -0.70 13.09
C THR A 83 -7.24 0.12 13.64
N MET A 84 -6.03 -0.45 13.69
CA MET A 84 -4.82 0.26 14.12
C MET A 84 -4.39 1.36 13.13
N VAL A 85 -4.73 1.21 11.85
CA VAL A 85 -4.27 2.08 10.76
C VAL A 85 -5.41 2.77 10.00
N SER A 86 -6.67 2.50 10.36
CA SER A 86 -7.83 3.08 9.71
C SER A 86 -8.81 3.64 10.73
N LEU A 87 -9.27 4.87 10.48
CA LEU A 87 -10.41 5.45 11.18
C LEU A 87 -11.70 5.08 10.44
N GLU A 88 -12.74 4.74 11.21
CA GLU A 88 -14.12 4.68 10.70
C GLU A 88 -14.52 6.07 10.21
N GLU A 89 -15.36 6.15 9.18
CA GLU A 89 -15.95 7.44 8.81
C GLU A 89 -16.82 7.93 9.97
N ASP A 90 -16.54 9.14 10.47
CA ASP A 90 -17.44 9.83 11.37
C ASP A 90 -18.77 9.99 10.66
N LYS A 91 -19.77 9.20 11.04
CA LYS A 91 -21.16 9.27 10.54
C LYS A 91 -21.75 10.69 10.64
N LYS A 92 -21.11 11.59 11.41
CA LYS A 92 -21.46 13.00 11.62
C LYS A 92 -21.10 13.92 10.44
N ILE A 93 -20.25 13.52 9.50
CA ILE A 93 -19.89 14.34 8.32
C ILE A 93 -20.79 13.96 7.12
N THR A 94 -22.10 13.84 7.32
CA THR A 94 -23.01 13.48 6.22
C THR A 94 -23.30 14.66 5.27
N LYS A 95 -22.86 15.88 5.61
CA LYS A 95 -22.94 17.07 4.75
C LYS A 95 -21.78 18.01 5.03
N PRO A 96 -20.64 17.95 4.31
CA PRO A 96 -19.74 19.09 4.29
C PRO A 96 -20.55 20.25 3.70
N ARG A 97 -20.90 21.25 4.53
CA ARG A 97 -21.45 22.51 4.02
C ARG A 97 -20.32 23.15 3.23
N LEU A 98 -20.29 22.92 1.93
CA LEU A 98 -19.38 23.58 1.00
C LEU A 98 -19.74 25.08 1.02
N THR A 99 -19.14 25.83 1.93
CA THR A 99 -19.24 27.28 1.92
C THR A 99 -18.40 27.75 0.73
N ARG A 100 -19.05 28.18 -0.37
CA ARG A 100 -18.32 28.78 -1.49
C ARG A 100 -17.57 30.00 -0.97
N SER A 101 -16.25 30.01 -1.13
CA SER A 101 -15.46 31.23 -0.94
C SER A 101 -15.98 32.28 -1.92
N ALA A 102 -16.47 33.41 -1.40
CA ALA A 102 -16.74 34.59 -2.21
C ALA A 102 -15.40 35.28 -2.49
N SER A 103 -14.67 34.78 -3.49
CA SER A 103 -13.63 35.59 -4.12
C SER A 103 -14.34 36.67 -4.92
N TRP A 104 -14.22 37.92 -4.46
CA TRP A 104 -14.69 39.10 -5.16
C TRP A 104 -13.90 39.26 -6.46
N ASN A 105 -14.59 39.30 -7.58
CA ASN A 105 -14.01 39.85 -8.81
C ASN A 105 -14.14 41.37 -8.75
N CYS A 106 -13.06 42.05 -9.15
CA CYS A 106 -12.85 43.49 -9.16
C CYS A 106 -13.99 44.29 -9.80
#